data_AF-A0A943D126-F1
#
_entry.id   AF-A0A943D126-F1
#
_cell.length_a   1.000
_cell.length_b   1.000
_cell.length_c   1.000
_cell.angle_alpha   90.00
_cell.angle_beta   90.00
_cell.angle_gamma   90.00
#
_symmetry.space_group_name_H-M   'P 1'
#
loop_
_entity.id
_entity.type
_entity.pdbx_description
1 polymer ?
#
loop_
_entity_poly.entity_id
_entity_poly.type
_entity_poly.pdbx_seq_one_letter_code
_entity_poly.pdbx_strand_id
1 'polypeptide(L)'
;MERISSSFFILSLLFYYVPKIFKIKKINFIKVHICLGSISVLAMCLALIQKIGQDDFIKYIGFAGIMIAIGVTGYFSTKRPKLYKKAHLICTIGFFAYLFTSIAIFK
;
A
#
# COMPACT_ATOMS: atom_id res chain seq x y z
N MET A 1 -3.24 -13.62 -6.07
CA MET A 1 -3.52 -12.16 -6.11
C MET A 1 -2.58 -11.33 -5.24
N GLU A 2 -1.91 -11.88 -4.21
CA GLU A 2 -0.91 -11.16 -3.41
C GLU A 2 0.18 -10.49 -4.23
N ARG A 3 0.81 -11.24 -5.15
CA ARG A 3 1.89 -10.72 -6.01
C ARG A 3 1.43 -9.52 -6.82
N ILE A 4 0.15 -9.45 -7.18
CA ILE A 4 -0.43 -8.33 -7.93
C ILE A 4 -0.52 -7.11 -7.02
N SER A 5 -1.15 -7.24 -5.84
CA SER A 5 -1.25 -6.14 -4.88
C SER A 5 0.12 -5.58 -4.51
N SER A 6 1.08 -6.45 -4.15
CA SER A 6 2.45 -6.05 -3.79
C SER A 6 3.20 -5.40 -4.96
N SER A 7 3.05 -5.91 -6.17
CA SER A 7 3.68 -5.31 -7.37
C SER A 7 3.14 -3.90 -7.62
N PHE A 8 1.82 -3.72 -7.59
CA PHE A 8 1.21 -2.41 -7.76
C PHE A 8 1.57 -1.45 -6.62
N PHE A 9 1.73 -1.95 -5.40
CA PHE A 9 2.15 -1.15 -4.25
C PHE A 9 3.57 -0.62 -4.41
N ILE A 10 4.53 -1.50 -4.74
CA ILE A 10 5.92 -1.13 -5.01
C ILE A 10 6.00 -0.18 -6.21
N LEU A 11 5.27 -0.47 -7.28
CA LEU A 11 5.24 0.37 -8.46
C LEU A 11 4.70 1.76 -8.15
N SER A 12 3.63 1.86 -7.37
CA SER A 12 3.07 3.12 -6.87
C SER A 12 4.11 3.93 -6.09
N LEU A 13 4.89 3.28 -5.21
CA LEU A 13 5.98 3.92 -4.45
C LEU A 13 7.09 4.45 -5.38
N LEU A 14 7.51 3.64 -6.36
CA LEU A 14 8.54 4.04 -7.32
C LEU A 14 8.10 5.26 -8.13
N PHE A 15 6.86 5.27 -8.65
CA PHE A 15 6.33 6.41 -9.38
C PHE A 15 6.20 7.67 -8.53
N TYR A 16 6.09 7.58 -7.20
CA TYR A 16 6.10 8.75 -6.33
C TYR A 16 7.51 9.21 -5.96
N TYR A 17 8.38 8.30 -5.50
CA TYR A 17 9.67 8.66 -4.93
C TYR A 17 10.78 8.85 -5.97
N VAL A 18 10.83 8.05 -7.03
CA VAL A 18 11.89 8.17 -8.06
C VAL A 18 11.87 9.56 -8.71
N PRO A 19 10.74 10.06 -9.25
CA PRO A 19 10.71 11.38 -9.87
C PRO A 19 10.98 12.51 -8.88
N LYS A 20 10.60 12.31 -7.61
CA LYS A 20 10.84 13.27 -6.52
C LYS A 20 12.33 13.40 -6.21
N ILE A 21 13.08 12.30 -6.23
CA ILE A 21 14.54 12.29 -6.05
C ILE A 21 15.23 12.99 -7.22
N PHE A 22 14.80 12.71 -8.45
CA PHE A 22 15.38 13.29 -9.68
C PHE A 22 14.81 14.67 -10.07
N LYS A 23 13.92 15.26 -9.26
CA LYS A 23 13.27 16.57 -9.51
C LYS A 23 12.57 16.68 -10.88
N ILE A 24 12.03 15.59 -11.41
CA ILE A 24 11.39 15.54 -12.73
C ILE A 24 9.99 16.16 -12.66
N LYS A 25 9.73 17.23 -13.42
CA LYS A 25 8.46 18.00 -13.38
C LYS A 25 7.43 17.64 -14.46
N LYS A 26 7.78 16.87 -15.49
CA LYS A 26 6.97 16.74 -16.73
C LYS A 26 5.74 15.83 -16.65
N ILE A 27 5.63 14.94 -15.66
CA ILE A 27 4.52 13.97 -15.55
C ILE A 27 3.79 14.17 -14.21
N ASN A 28 2.47 14.01 -14.21
CA ASN A 28 1.66 14.09 -13.00
C ASN A 28 1.75 12.79 -12.18
N PHE A 29 2.97 12.49 -11.71
CA PHE A 29 3.34 11.27 -10.99
C PHE A 29 2.49 11.00 -9.75
N ILE A 30 1.93 12.04 -9.14
CA ILE A 30 0.99 11.92 -8.02
C ILE A 30 -0.30 11.21 -8.45
N LYS A 31 -0.85 11.53 -9.62
CA LYS A 31 -2.06 10.85 -10.13
C LYS A 31 -1.78 9.37 -10.42
N VAL A 32 -0.60 9.07 -10.97
CA VAL A 32 -0.17 7.69 -11.24
C VAL A 32 0.00 6.92 -9.93
N HIS A 33 0.66 7.51 -8.93
CA HIS A 33 0.79 6.93 -7.59
C HIS A 33 -0.57 6.60 -6.97
N ILE A 34 -1.52 7.55 -7.00
CA ILE A 34 -2.88 7.35 -6.47
C ILE A 34 -3.59 6.21 -7.22
N CYS A 35 -3.53 6.19 -8.57
CA CYS A 35 -4.17 5.16 -9.37
C CYS A 35 -3.63 3.76 -9.05
N LEU A 36 -2.31 3.58 -9.11
CA LEU A 36 -1.64 2.31 -8.83
C LEU A 36 -1.84 1.88 -7.36
N GLY A 37 -1.83 2.84 -6.43
CA GLY A 37 -2.09 2.59 -5.01
C GLY A 37 -3.51 2.08 -4.78
N SER A 38 -4.51 2.70 -5.41
CA SER A 38 -5.91 2.25 -5.31
C SER A 38 -6.11 0.84 -5.88
N ILE A 39 -5.48 0.52 -7.03
CA ILE A 39 -5.51 -0.82 -7.61
C ILE A 39 -4.90 -1.84 -6.62
N SER A 40 -3.79 -1.47 -5.98
CA SER A 40 -3.15 -2.32 -4.99
C SER A 40 -4.05 -2.61 -3.78
N VAL A 41 -4.74 -1.60 -3.25
CA VAL A 41 -5.71 -1.77 -2.15
C VAL A 41 -6.86 -2.68 -2.55
N LEU A 42 -7.46 -2.46 -3.73
CA LEU A 42 -8.54 -3.30 -4.25
C LEU A 42 -8.09 -4.75 -4.43
N ALA A 43 -6.91 -4.96 -5.00
CA ALA A 43 -6.33 -6.30 -5.17
C ALA A 43 -6.11 -7.00 -3.82
N MET A 44 -5.74 -6.27 -2.76
CA MET A 44 -5.59 -6.84 -1.42
C MET A 44 -6.95 -7.24 -0.82
N CYS A 45 -7.99 -6.41 -0.98
CA CYS A 45 -9.34 -6.77 -0.53
C CYS A 45 -9.87 -8.02 -1.24
N LEU A 46 -9.67 -8.13 -2.56
CA LEU A 46 -10.03 -9.34 -3.30
C LEU A 46 -9.24 -10.56 -2.84
N ALA A 47 -7.94 -10.39 -2.58
CA ALA A 47 -7.11 -11.47 -2.08
C ALA A 47 -7.56 -11.96 -0.69
N LEU A 48 -7.99 -11.05 0.18
CA LEU A 48 -8.59 -11.40 1.49
C LEU A 48 -9.85 -12.26 1.31
N ILE A 49 -10.77 -11.86 0.43
CA ILE A 49 -12.00 -12.62 0.16
C ILE A 49 -11.67 -14.03 -0.35
N GLN A 50 -10.69 -14.14 -1.25
CA GLN A 50 -10.25 -15.43 -1.79
C GLN A 50 -9.60 -16.36 -0.76
N LYS A 51 -9.11 -15.81 0.35
CA LYS A 51 -8.43 -16.56 1.41
C LYS A 51 -9.36 -16.98 2.55
N ILE A 52 -10.65 -16.64 2.51
CA ILE A 52 -11.61 -17.08 3.51
C ILE A 52 -11.60 -18.62 3.60
N GLY A 53 -11.42 -19.14 4.82
CA GLY A 53 -11.38 -20.58 5.09
C GLY A 53 -10.04 -21.27 4.80
N GLN A 54 -9.01 -20.53 4.42
CA GLN A 54 -7.64 -21.06 4.27
C GLN A 54 -6.79 -20.76 5.51
N ASP A 55 -5.77 -21.56 5.76
CA ASP A 55 -4.88 -21.44 6.94
C ASP A 55 -4.19 -20.05 7.01
N ASP A 56 -3.89 -19.46 5.86
CA ASP A 56 -3.26 -18.14 5.77
C ASP A 56 -4.22 -16.96 6.01
N PHE A 57 -5.53 -17.19 6.21
CA PHE A 57 -6.52 -16.12 6.21
C PHE A 57 -6.20 -14.98 7.19
N ILE A 58 -5.76 -15.33 8.40
CA ILE A 58 -5.42 -14.37 9.46
C ILE A 58 -4.30 -13.41 9.00
N LYS A 59 -3.29 -13.93 8.30
CA LYS A 59 -2.20 -13.11 7.75
C LYS A 59 -2.75 -12.06 6.79
N TYR A 60 -3.72 -12.41 5.96
CA TYR A 60 -4.33 -11.51 4.99
C TYR A 60 -5.25 -10.46 5.61
N ILE A 61 -5.89 -10.75 6.74
CA ILE A 61 -6.65 -9.74 7.49
C ILE A 61 -5.72 -8.57 7.86
N GLY A 62 -4.52 -8.87 8.38
CA GLY A 62 -3.54 -7.85 8.75
C GLY A 62 -3.05 -7.05 7.54
N PHE A 63 -2.72 -7.72 6.43
CA PHE A 63 -2.33 -7.03 5.19
C PHE A 63 -3.43 -6.14 4.63
N ALA A 64 -4.67 -6.61 4.58
CA ALA A 64 -5.82 -5.84 4.13
C ALA A 64 -6.07 -4.63 5.04
N GLY A 65 -6.02 -4.80 6.36
CA GLY A 65 -6.18 -3.71 7.32
C GLY A 65 -5.14 -2.60 7.12
N ILE A 66 -3.86 -2.97 6.98
CA ILE A 66 -2.80 -1.98 6.74
C ILE A 66 -2.97 -1.31 5.38
N MET A 67 -3.28 -2.06 4.31
CA MET A 67 -3.49 -1.50 2.97
C MET A 67 -4.67 -0.52 2.93
N ILE A 68 -5.78 -0.83 3.62
CA ILE A 68 -6.90 0.09 3.77
C ILE A 68 -6.47 1.35 4.53
N ALA A 69 -5.73 1.20 5.63
CA ALA A 69 -5.21 2.35 6.38
C ALA A 69 -4.31 3.25 5.52
N ILE A 70 -3.45 2.66 4.68
CA ILE A 70 -2.63 3.39 3.70
C ILE A 70 -3.51 4.14 2.70
N GLY A 71 -4.52 3.48 2.12
CA GLY A 71 -5.45 4.11 1.18
C GLY A 71 -6.21 5.29 1.81
N VAL A 72 -6.75 5.11 3.00
CA VAL A 72 -7.49 6.13 3.75
C VAL A 72 -6.58 7.32 4.10
N THR A 73 -5.42 7.06 4.70
CA THR A 73 -4.46 8.13 5.04
C THR A 73 -3.94 8.84 3.79
N GLY A 74 -3.74 8.11 2.69
CA GLY A 74 -3.36 8.65 1.39
C GLY A 74 -4.42 9.61 0.84
N TYR A 75 -5.69 9.21 0.88
CA TYR A 75 -6.82 10.07 0.49
C TYR A 75 -6.87 11.35 1.33
N PHE A 76 -6.81 11.24 2.66
CA PHE A 76 -6.88 12.41 3.54
C PHE A 76 -5.64 13.32 3.43
N SER A 77 -4.48 12.79 3.00
CA SER A 77 -3.28 13.59 2.75
C SER A 77 -3.48 14.63 1.64
N THR A 78 -4.45 14.42 0.74
CA THR A 78 -4.81 15.40 -0.30
C THR A 78 -5.63 16.57 0.25
N LYS A 79 -6.38 16.37 1.35
CA LYS A 79 -7.22 17.39 1.99
C LYS A 79 -6.53 18.10 3.16
N ARG A 80 -5.86 17.35 4.04
CA ARG A 80 -5.17 17.84 5.25
C ARG A 80 -3.72 17.34 5.29
N PRO A 81 -2.80 17.97 4.54
CA PRO A 81 -1.52 17.34 4.21
C PRO A 81 -0.55 17.14 5.38
N LYS A 82 -0.53 18.01 6.41
CA LYS A 82 0.52 17.95 7.45
C LYS A 82 0.48 16.66 8.28
N LEU A 83 -0.68 16.33 8.86
CA LEU A 83 -0.83 15.15 9.72
C LEU A 83 -0.89 13.87 8.89
N TYR A 84 -1.72 13.84 7.85
CA TYR A 84 -2.01 12.62 7.11
C TYR A 84 -0.86 12.17 6.21
N LYS A 85 0.06 13.07 5.78
CA LYS A 85 1.30 12.62 5.12
C LYS A 85 2.20 11.83 6.07
N LYS A 86 2.31 12.25 7.34
CA LYS A 86 3.08 11.50 8.35
C LYS A 86 2.41 10.17 8.65
N ALA A 87 1.09 10.17 8.87
CA ALA A 87 0.33 8.95 9.09
C ALA A 87 0.45 7.97 7.91
N HIS A 88 0.31 8.46 6.68
CA HIS A 88 0.45 7.64 5.47
C HIS A 88 1.85 7.02 5.35
N LEU A 89 2.90 7.78 5.67
CA LEU A 89 4.27 7.26 5.71
C LEU A 89 4.44 6.19 6.80
N ILE A 90 3.91 6.42 8.00
CA ILE A 90 3.96 5.44 9.11
C ILE A 90 3.23 4.16 8.72
N CYS A 91 2.03 4.25 8.14
CA CYS A 91 1.29 3.07 7.66
C CYS A 91 2.06 2.33 6.55
N THR A 92 2.70 3.07 5.64
CA THR A 92 3.55 2.50 4.58
C THR A 92 4.74 1.74 5.16
N ILE A 93 5.44 2.30 6.15
CA ILE A 93 6.53 1.59 6.85
C ILE A 93 5.98 0.38 7.61
N GLY A 94 4.82 0.53 8.26
CA GLY A 94 4.13 -0.55 8.95
C GLY A 94 3.77 -1.73 8.04
N PHE A 95 3.43 -1.47 6.77
CA PHE A 95 3.25 -2.53 5.78
C PHE A 95 4.51 -3.35 5.57
N PHE A 96 5.67 -2.71 5.41
CA PHE A 96 6.93 -3.44 5.25
C PHE A 96 7.32 -4.19 6.52
N ALA A 97 7.14 -3.59 7.70
CA ALA A 97 7.37 -4.26 8.96
C ALA A 97 6.50 -5.52 9.08
N TYR A 98 5.19 -5.40 8.84
CA TYR A 98 4.27 -6.53 8.85
C TYR A 98 4.60 -7.56 7.76
N LEU A 99 5.03 -7.14 6.57
CA LEU A 99 5.49 -8.04 5.52
C LEU A 99 6.63 -8.93 6.01
N PHE A 100 7.71 -8.34 6.53
CA PHE A 100 8.86 -9.09 7.03
C PHE A 100 8.50 -9.98 8.23
N THR A 101 7.72 -9.48 9.18
CA THR A 101 7.24 -10.26 10.32
C THR A 101 6.37 -11.44 9.85
N SER A 102 5.48 -11.23 8.87
CA SER A 102 4.61 -12.29 8.38
C SER A 102 5.39 -13.42 7.69
N ILE A 103 6.47 -13.08 6.97
CA ILE A 103 7.36 -14.05 6.32
C ILE A 103 8.16 -14.83 7.38
N ALA A 104 8.56 -14.17 8.47
CA ALA A 104 9.33 -14.80 9.54
C ALA A 104 8.49 -15.77 10.39
N ILE A 105 7.21 -15.44 10.64
CA ILE A 105 6.34 -16.18 11.57
C ILE A 105 5.45 -17.22 10.86
N PHE A 106 4.85 -16.87 9.73
CA PHE A 106 3.85 -17.71 9.05
C PHE A 106 4.46 -18.44 7.85
N LYS A 107 5.60 -19.11 8.09
CA LYS A 107 6.37 -19.78 7.05
C LYS A 107 5.63 -20.95 6.40
#